data_AF-A0A3R7JXE1-F1
#
_entry.id   AF-A0A3R7JXE1-F1
#
_cell.length_a   1.000
_cell.length_b   1.000
_cell.length_c   1.000
_cell.angle_alpha   90.00
_cell.angle_beta   90.00
_cell.angle_gamma   90.00
#
_symmetry.space_group_name_H-M   'P 1'
#
loop_
_entity.id
_entity.type
_entity.pdbx_description
1 polymer ?
#
loop_
_entity_poly.entity_id
_entity_poly.type
_entity_poly.pdbx_seq_one_letter_code
_entity_poly.pdbx_strand_id
1 'polypeptide(L)'
;MAADSYLLHQLLHYDATKLHVVVYCFGRDFAYLFDKRTRTVTIYAGENNIGRAMINLAGSGMKGYIIIDMARQLQEPSNDVVPSHEWGIIMLSSPNEDNFKSMGEAAECYQNHHELPR
;
A
#
# COMPACT_ATOMS: atom_id res chain seq x y z
N MET A 1 1.89 -19.00 -5.95
CA MET A 1 1.00 -18.50 -4.89
C MET A 1 1.72 -18.72 -3.57
N ALA A 2 2.30 -17.67 -2.98
CA ALA A 2 3.08 -17.63 -1.72
C ALA A 2 3.90 -16.32 -1.60
N ALA A 3 4.20 -15.65 -2.72
CA ALA A 3 5.09 -14.48 -2.77
C ALA A 3 4.56 -13.30 -1.95
N ASP A 4 3.24 -13.13 -1.93
CA ASP A 4 2.48 -12.17 -1.13
C ASP A 4 2.72 -12.36 0.38
N SER A 5 2.51 -13.58 0.88
CA SER A 5 2.70 -13.90 2.29
C SER A 5 4.17 -13.81 2.71
N TYR A 6 5.09 -14.18 1.82
CA TYR A 6 6.53 -14.11 2.06
C TYR A 6 7.01 -12.65 2.17
N LEU A 7 6.57 -11.78 1.25
CA LEU A 7 6.91 -10.37 1.29
C LEU A 7 6.36 -9.69 2.54
N LEU A 8 5.09 -9.94 2.88
CA LEU A 8 4.49 -9.43 4.10
C LEU A 8 5.29 -9.86 5.33
N HIS A 9 5.65 -11.14 5.42
CA HIS A 9 6.51 -11.65 6.49
C HIS A 9 7.86 -10.92 6.54
N GLN A 10 8.54 -10.72 5.41
CA GLN A 10 9.81 -9.98 5.36
C GLN A 10 9.67 -8.55 5.89
N LEU A 11 8.62 -7.82 5.49
CA LEU A 11 8.40 -6.45 5.95
C LEU A 11 8.07 -6.39 7.44
N LEU A 12 7.28 -7.34 7.96
CA LEU A 12 6.95 -7.42 9.39
C LEU A 12 8.19 -7.70 10.25
N HIS A 13 9.15 -8.47 9.74
CA HIS A 13 10.41 -8.78 10.44
C HIS A 13 11.55 -7.77 10.20
N TYR A 14 11.35 -6.77 9.34
CA TYR A 14 12.35 -5.72 9.12
C TYR A 14 12.56 -4.86 10.38
N ASP A 15 13.62 -4.06 10.42
CA ASP A 15 13.91 -3.15 11.53
C ASP A 15 12.76 -2.16 11.79
N ALA A 16 12.19 -2.19 12.99
CA ALA A 16 11.06 -1.36 13.39
C ALA A 16 11.43 0.12 13.63
N THR A 17 12.72 0.45 13.72
CA THR A 17 13.20 1.84 13.81
C THR A 17 13.26 2.51 12.43
N LYS A 18 13.35 1.72 11.37
CA LYS A 18 13.41 2.18 9.97
C LYS A 18 12.06 2.07 9.28
N LEU A 19 11.30 1.04 9.64
CA LEU A 19 9.97 0.77 9.09
C LEU A 19 8.95 0.71 10.23
N HIS A 20 8.12 1.74 10.34
CA HIS A 20 7.17 1.86 11.44
C HIS A 20 5.86 1.11 11.16
N VAL A 21 5.41 1.12 9.89
CA VAL A 21 4.08 0.60 9.51
C VAL A 21 4.15 -0.24 8.25
N VAL A 22 3.33 -1.28 8.17
CA VAL A 22 3.05 -1.99 6.92
C VAL A 22 1.54 -1.97 6.72
N VAL A 23 1.08 -1.50 5.56
CA VAL A 23 -0.33 -1.53 5.17
C VAL A 23 -0.48 -2.59 4.10
N TYR A 24 -1.32 -3.60 4.34
CA TYR A 24 -1.67 -4.62 3.34
C TYR A 24 -3.11 -4.40 2.91
N CYS A 25 -3.30 -3.93 1.68
CA CYS A 25 -4.59 -3.72 1.05
C CYS A 25 -4.98 -4.98 0.29
N PHE A 26 -6.13 -5.55 0.61
CA PHE A 26 -6.72 -6.68 -0.09
C PHE A 26 -7.92 -6.19 -0.90
N GLY A 27 -7.71 -5.92 -2.19
CA GLY A 27 -8.66 -5.19 -3.01
C GLY A 27 -8.96 -3.79 -2.45
N ARG A 28 -10.21 -3.32 -2.64
CA ARG A 28 -10.70 -2.03 -2.10
C ARG A 28 -11.45 -2.15 -0.77
N ASP A 29 -11.78 -3.37 -0.37
CA ASP A 29 -12.71 -3.60 0.72
C ASP A 29 -12.01 -3.69 2.07
N PHE A 30 -10.73 -4.08 2.11
CA PHE A 30 -10.03 -4.31 3.37
C PHE A 30 -8.58 -3.84 3.32
N ALA A 31 -8.14 -3.17 4.37
CA ALA A 31 -6.73 -2.92 4.64
C ALA A 31 -6.35 -3.35 6.06
N TYR A 32 -5.16 -3.92 6.19
CA TYR A 32 -4.57 -4.33 7.45
C TYR A 32 -3.36 -3.45 7.72
N LEU A 33 -3.42 -2.65 8.77
CA LEU A 33 -2.34 -1.79 9.22
C LEU A 33 -1.60 -2.49 10.36
N PHE A 34 -0.37 -2.89 10.10
CA PHE A 34 0.55 -3.46 11.07
C PHE A 34 1.44 -2.35 11.61
N ASP A 35 1.20 -1.92 12.84
CA ASP A 35 2.10 -1.00 13.55
C ASP A 35 3.19 -1.84 14.22
N LYS A 36 4.42 -1.67 13.75
CA LYS A 36 5.57 -2.45 14.21
C LYS A 36 6.15 -1.94 15.52
N ARG A 37 5.89 -0.68 15.87
CA ARG A 37 6.37 -0.07 17.13
C ARG A 37 5.52 -0.57 18.29
N THR A 38 4.20 -0.61 18.10
CA THR A 38 3.25 -1.07 19.13
C THR A 38 2.91 -2.56 19.01
N ARG A 39 3.28 -3.20 17.88
CA ARG A 39 2.99 -4.61 17.55
C ARG A 39 1.49 -4.89 17.50
N THR A 40 0.71 -3.95 16.96
CA THR A 40 -0.74 -4.08 16.80
C THR A 40 -1.14 -4.19 15.35
N VAL A 41 -2.31 -4.80 15.10
CA VAL A 41 -2.95 -4.86 13.79
C VAL A 41 -4.30 -4.17 13.87
N THR A 42 -4.53 -3.21 12.97
CA THR A 42 -5.81 -2.54 12.82
C THR A 42 -6.40 -2.88 11.46
N ILE A 43 -7.68 -3.24 11.42
CA ILE A 43 -8.39 -3.59 10.20
C ILE A 43 -9.29 -2.42 9.82
N TYR A 44 -9.18 -1.98 8.57
CA TYR A 44 -10.07 -0.99 7.97
C TYR A 44 -10.92 -1.68 6.92
N ALA A 45 -12.24 -1.62 7.09
CA ALA A 45 -13.20 -2.14 6.14
C ALA A 45 -13.85 -0.99 5.36
N GLY A 46 -13.88 -1.11 4.03
CA GLY A 46 -14.43 -0.13 3.10
C GLY A 46 -13.46 0.98 2.70
N GLU A 47 -13.51 1.33 1.42
CA GLU A 47 -12.64 2.29 0.76
C GLU A 47 -12.51 3.63 1.51
N ASN A 48 -13.62 4.21 1.99
CA ASN A 48 -13.60 5.48 2.72
C ASN A 48 -12.79 5.41 4.02
N ASN A 49 -12.85 4.30 4.75
CA ASN A 49 -12.11 4.12 5.99
C ASN A 49 -10.61 3.94 5.70
N ILE A 50 -10.30 3.21 4.62
CA ILE A 50 -8.94 3.01 4.15
C ILE A 50 -8.34 4.35 3.73
N GLY A 51 -9.02 5.12 2.87
CA GLY A 51 -8.55 6.44 2.43
C GLY A 51 -8.29 7.39 3.61
N ARG A 52 -9.20 7.45 4.58
CA ARG A 52 -9.00 8.26 5.80
C ARG A 52 -7.79 7.81 6.62
N ALA A 53 -7.59 6.50 6.77
CA ALA A 53 -6.43 5.97 7.47
C ALA A 53 -5.13 6.36 6.78
N MET A 54 -5.09 6.29 5.44
CA MET A 54 -3.93 6.66 4.65
C MET A 54 -3.62 8.16 4.73
N ILE A 55 -4.63 9.03 4.74
CA ILE A 55 -4.45 10.49 4.94
C ILE A 55 -3.87 10.77 6.33
N ASN A 56 -4.36 10.10 7.36
CA ASN A 56 -3.83 10.25 8.71
C ASN A 56 -2.37 9.77 8.80
N LEU A 57 -2.03 8.68 8.10
CA LEU A 57 -0.66 8.20 8.00
C LEU A 57 0.25 9.20 7.28
N ALA A 58 -0.24 9.89 6.25
CA ALA A 58 0.51 10.91 5.52
C ALA A 58 0.98 12.04 6.43
N GLY A 59 0.09 12.50 7.32
CA GLY A 59 0.39 13.54 8.31
C GLY A 59 1.19 13.08 9.52
N SER A 60 1.43 11.77 9.69
CA SER A 60 2.02 11.21 10.91
C SER A 60 3.55 11.31 10.99
N GLY A 61 4.24 11.57 9.87
CA GLY A 61 5.70 11.47 9.77
C GLY A 61 6.25 10.05 9.95
N MET A 62 5.38 9.03 9.89
CA MET A 62 5.81 7.63 9.94
C MET A 62 6.36 7.18 8.58
N LYS A 63 7.28 6.21 8.62
CA LYS A 63 7.84 5.53 7.44
C LYS A 63 7.16 4.19 7.31
N GLY A 64 6.75 3.83 6.10
CA GLY A 64 5.92 2.66 5.90
C GLY A 64 6.06 2.00 4.54
N TYR A 65 5.46 0.83 4.40
CA TYR A 65 5.25 0.18 3.11
C TYR A 65 3.78 -0.13 2.90
N ILE A 66 3.32 0.00 1.66
CA ILE A 66 1.98 -0.41 1.24
C ILE A 66 2.14 -1.61 0.32
N ILE A 67 1.51 -2.72 0.65
CA ILE A 67 1.30 -3.85 -0.25
C ILE A 67 -0.12 -3.76 -0.77
N ILE A 68 -0.30 -3.72 -2.09
CA ILE A 68 -1.62 -3.73 -2.73
C ILE A 68 -1.78 -5.07 -3.42
N ASP A 69 -2.68 -5.92 -2.91
CA ASP A 69 -3.07 -7.16 -3.55
C ASP A 69 -4.33 -6.95 -4.40
N MET A 70 -4.15 -7.02 -5.72
CA MET A 70 -5.20 -6.84 -6.71
C MET A 70 -5.90 -8.15 -7.12
N ALA A 71 -5.81 -9.22 -6.32
CA ALA A 71 -6.39 -10.53 -6.64
C ALA A 71 -7.90 -10.51 -6.98
N ARG A 72 -8.64 -9.44 -6.70
CA ARG A 72 -10.04 -9.27 -7.09
C ARG A 72 -10.23 -7.95 -7.86
N GLN A 73 -10.24 -8.07 -9.19
CA GLN A 73 -10.74 -7.10 -10.18
C GLN A 73 -10.26 -5.64 -10.04
N LEU A 74 -9.23 -5.31 -10.83
CA LEU A 74 -9.16 -4.22 -11.85
C LEU A 74 -10.06 -2.99 -11.68
N GLN A 75 -10.19 -2.46 -10.47
CA GLN A 75 -10.57 -1.07 -10.29
C GLN A 75 -9.42 -0.42 -9.56
N GLU A 76 -8.58 0.28 -10.33
CA GLU A 76 -7.41 1.05 -9.89
C GLU A 76 -7.62 1.65 -8.50
N PRO A 77 -6.93 1.22 -7.44
CA PRO A 77 -7.07 1.88 -6.15
C PRO A 77 -6.95 3.39 -6.36
N SER A 78 -7.88 4.18 -5.81
CA SER A 78 -7.81 5.65 -5.91
C SER A 78 -6.36 6.09 -5.64
N ASN A 79 -5.74 6.69 -6.65
CA ASN A 79 -4.29 6.95 -6.73
C ASN A 79 -3.79 8.01 -5.72
N ASP A 80 -4.64 8.42 -4.78
CA ASP A 80 -4.47 9.66 -4.02
C ASP A 80 -3.80 9.51 -2.65
N VAL A 81 -3.30 8.33 -2.27
CA VAL A 81 -2.72 8.21 -0.92
C VAL A 81 -1.48 7.36 -0.81
N VAL A 82 -0.40 7.85 -1.42
CA VAL A 82 0.94 7.57 -0.92
C VAL A 82 1.24 8.55 0.22
N PRO A 83 1.41 8.08 1.47
CA PRO A 83 1.51 8.97 2.62
C PRO A 83 2.68 9.97 2.55
N SER A 84 3.84 9.56 2.02
CA SER A 84 4.98 10.46 1.75
C SER A 84 6.05 9.78 0.87
N HIS A 85 7.09 10.52 0.45
CA HIS A 85 8.27 9.98 -0.24
C HIS A 85 9.07 8.95 0.59
N GLU A 86 8.84 8.88 1.90
CA GLU A 86 9.47 7.89 2.78
C GLU A 86 8.69 6.57 2.80
N TRP A 87 7.64 6.45 1.99
CA TRP A 87 6.85 5.23 1.84
C TRP A 87 7.21 4.48 0.57
N GLY A 88 7.38 3.16 0.71
CA GLY A 88 7.48 2.24 -0.42
C GLY A 88 6.12 1.64 -0.77
N ILE A 89 5.93 1.30 -2.04
CA ILE A 89 4.71 0.63 -2.53
C ILE A 89 5.11 -0.62 -3.29
N ILE A 90 4.41 -1.71 -3.02
CA ILE A 90 4.55 -2.96 -3.74
C ILE A 90 3.16 -3.39 -4.20
N MET A 91 2.98 -3.46 -5.51
CA MET A 91 1.73 -3.87 -6.12
C MET A 91 1.85 -5.32 -6.56
N LEU A 92 0.92 -6.15 -6.09
CA LEU A 92 0.85 -7.58 -6.37
C LEU A 92 -0.40 -7.85 -7.20
N SER A 93 -0.22 -8.56 -8.30
CA SER A 93 -1.32 -9.00 -9.17
C SER A 93 -1.08 -10.43 -9.62
N SER A 94 -2.14 -11.12 -10.04
CA SER A 94 -1.96 -12.40 -10.72
C SER A 94 -1.24 -12.16 -12.06
N PRO A 95 -0.37 -13.07 -12.51
CA PRO A 95 0.33 -12.92 -13.78
C PRO A 95 -0.69 -13.08 -14.92
N ASN A 96 -1.29 -11.98 -15.34
CA ASN A 96 -2.18 -11.86 -16.49
C ASN A 96 -1.83 -10.57 -17.25
N GLU A 97 -1.91 -10.61 -18.58
CA GLU A 97 -1.52 -9.50 -19.45
C GLU A 97 -2.28 -8.20 -19.13
N ASP A 98 -3.57 -8.31 -18.81
CA ASP A 98 -4.40 -7.15 -18.42
C ASP A 98 -3.93 -6.52 -17.11
N ASN A 99 -3.44 -7.34 -16.17
CA ASN A 99 -2.90 -6.86 -14.92
C ASN A 99 -1.56 -6.14 -15.13
N PHE A 100 -0.73 -6.59 -16.07
CA PHE A 100 0.52 -5.90 -16.42
C PHE A 100 0.26 -4.51 -17.03
N LYS A 101 -0.74 -4.38 -17.90
CA LYS A 101 -1.14 -3.09 -18.47
C LYS A 101 -1.63 -2.13 -17.39
N SER A 102 -2.54 -2.60 -16.52
CA SER A 102 -3.05 -1.82 -15.38
C SER A 102 -1.94 -1.42 -14.39
N MET A 103 -0.93 -2.26 -14.15
CA MET A 103 0.22 -1.90 -13.31
C MET A 103 1.06 -0.78 -13.96
N GLY A 104 1.23 -0.81 -15.28
CA GLY A 104 1.93 0.24 -16.02
C GLY A 104 1.22 1.59 -15.92
N GLU A 105 -0.10 1.60 -16.14
CA GLU A 105 -0.95 2.79 -16.03
C GLU A 105 -0.90 3.38 -14.61
N ALA A 106 -1.00 2.52 -13.59
CA ALA A 106 -0.88 2.94 -12.19
C ALA A 106 0.51 3.56 -11.91
N ALA A 107 1.59 2.91 -12.36
CA ALA A 107 2.96 3.40 -12.14
C ALA A 107 3.21 4.77 -12.80
N GLU A 108 2.70 4.99 -14.01
CA GLU A 108 2.75 6.30 -14.69
C GLU A 108 1.96 7.37 -13.93
N CYS A 109 0.78 7.03 -13.41
CA CYS A 109 -0.03 7.95 -12.62
C CYS A 109 0.70 8.42 -11.34
N TYR A 110 1.40 7.51 -10.65
CA TYR A 110 2.20 7.85 -9.47
C TYR A 110 3.38 8.77 -9.82
N GLN A 111 4.10 8.52 -10.92
CA GLN A 111 5.20 9.40 -11.34
C GLN A 111 4.71 10.82 -11.64
N ASN A 112 3.56 10.95 -12.31
CA ASN A 112 2.99 12.25 -12.68
C ASN A 112 2.47 13.06 -11.47
N HIS A 113 2.05 12.42 -10.37
CA HIS A 113 1.65 13.12 -9.14
C HIS A 113 2.84 13.49 -8.23
N HIS A 114 4.02 12.89 -8.45
CA HIS A 114 5.25 13.27 -7.76
C HIS A 114 5.97 14.48 -8.40
N GLU A 115 5.53 14.93 -9.57
CA GLU A 115 5.92 16.19 -10.19
C GLU A 115 4.90 17.30 -9.84
N LEU A 116 4.94 17.83 -8.60
CA LEU A 116 4.21 19.07 -8.29
C LEU A 116 4.85 20.27 -9.02
N PRO A 117 4.06 21.25 -9.49
CA PRO A 117 4.59 22.42 -10.20
C PRO A 117 5.45 23.26 -9.25
N ARG A 118 6.58 23.76 -9.78
CA ARG A 118 7.53 24.65 -9.08
C ARG A 118 6.88 25.93 -8.58
#